data_AF-A0A924RG56-F1
#
_entry.id   AF-A0A924RG56-F1
#
_cell.length_a   1.000
_cell.length_b   1.000
_cell.length_c   1.000
_cell.angle_alpha   90.00
_cell.angle_beta   90.00
_cell.angle_gamma   90.00
#
_symmetry.space_group_name_H-M   'P 1'
#
loop_
_entity.id
_entity.type
_entity.pdbx_description
1 polymer ?
#
loop_
_entity_poly.entity_id
_entity_poly.type
_entity_poly.pdbx_seq_one_letter_code
_entity_poly.pdbx_strand_id
1 'polypeptide(L)'
;MKTGLIAALDTTDPQRARAWATAIAPHCGMLKLGLEFYLANGAAGVRLIDDRPVFLDLKLHDIPNTVAGGVRAILPLAPHFLTLHASGGGAMIAAAREAAETAGPGRPRLLAVTVLTSFDAEALHATGVAGGPRQQVLRLARLALDAGADGLVCSPHEVAMLRDALGDGPELVVPGIRPAGSDKGDQVRTMTPGEAAAAGANWLVVGRPITGAANPAAAAAAIQAELAA
;
A
#
# COMPACT_ATOMS: atom_id res chain seq x y z
N MET A 1 4.93 12.67 -13.09
CA MET A 1 5.75 11.51 -12.66
C MET A 1 5.15 10.25 -13.27
N LYS A 2 5.95 9.22 -13.59
CA LYS A 2 5.43 7.95 -14.09
C LYS A 2 4.92 7.11 -12.91
N THR A 3 3.68 6.62 -12.99
CA THR A 3 3.08 5.74 -11.98
C THR A 3 3.77 4.37 -11.98
N GLY A 4 4.16 3.88 -10.81
CA GLY A 4 4.81 2.59 -10.64
C GLY A 4 3.84 1.44 -10.35
N LEU A 5 4.24 0.22 -10.70
CA LEU A 5 3.49 -1.01 -10.41
C LEU A 5 4.10 -1.76 -9.21
N ILE A 6 3.22 -2.17 -8.29
CA ILE A 6 3.53 -3.01 -7.13
C ILE A 6 2.67 -4.27 -7.20
N ALA A 7 3.31 -5.44 -7.15
CA ALA A 7 2.58 -6.71 -7.13
C ALA A 7 2.37 -7.20 -5.70
N ALA A 8 1.13 -7.50 -5.34
CA ALA A 8 0.79 -8.11 -4.06
C ALA A 8 0.94 -9.64 -4.12
N LEU A 9 1.88 -10.18 -3.33
CA LEU A 9 2.15 -11.60 -3.24
C LEU A 9 1.41 -12.20 -2.03
N ASP A 10 0.09 -12.25 -2.13
CA ASP A 10 -0.78 -12.74 -1.06
C ASP A 10 -0.82 -14.28 -1.09
N THR A 11 0.03 -14.91 -0.28
CA THR A 11 0.16 -16.37 -0.09
C THR A 11 0.91 -16.65 1.22
N THR A 12 0.68 -17.81 1.82
CA THR A 12 1.49 -18.30 2.96
C THR A 12 2.74 -19.06 2.51
N ASP A 13 2.84 -19.48 1.25
CA ASP A 13 3.95 -20.27 0.70
C ASP A 13 5.10 -19.38 0.14
N PRO A 14 6.32 -19.41 0.73
CA PRO A 14 7.47 -18.67 0.25
C PRO A 14 7.95 -19.06 -1.15
N GLN A 15 7.85 -20.33 -1.52
CA GLN A 15 8.31 -20.80 -2.83
C GLN A 15 7.38 -20.27 -3.92
N ARG A 16 6.08 -20.26 -3.67
CA ARG A 16 5.09 -19.65 -4.56
C ARG A 16 5.29 -18.14 -4.70
N ALA A 17 5.49 -17.43 -3.59
CA ALA A 17 5.79 -16.01 -3.62
C ALA A 17 7.05 -15.71 -4.45
N ARG A 18 8.13 -16.48 -4.27
CA ARG A 18 9.35 -16.35 -5.07
C ARG A 18 9.12 -16.65 -6.55
N ALA A 19 8.34 -17.67 -6.88
CA ALA A 19 8.02 -18.00 -8.27
C ALA A 19 7.27 -16.86 -8.97
N TRP A 20 6.28 -16.27 -8.30
CA TRP A 20 5.60 -15.08 -8.81
C TRP A 20 6.55 -13.90 -8.96
N ALA A 21 7.37 -13.63 -7.93
CA ALA A 21 8.37 -12.58 -7.96
C ALA A 21 9.27 -12.71 -9.20
N THR A 22 9.88 -13.88 -9.42
CA THR A 22 10.73 -14.14 -10.59
C THR A 22 9.99 -13.90 -11.90
N ALA A 23 8.76 -14.40 -12.03
CA ALA A 23 7.98 -14.28 -13.27
C ALA A 23 7.70 -12.81 -13.65
N ILE A 24 7.41 -11.95 -12.66
CA ILE A 24 7.01 -10.55 -12.91
C ILE A 24 8.18 -9.56 -12.89
N ALA A 25 9.40 -10.01 -12.62
CA ALA A 25 10.59 -9.17 -12.47
C ALA A 25 10.81 -8.14 -13.60
N PRO A 26 10.57 -8.45 -14.89
CA PRO A 26 10.75 -7.47 -15.97
C PRO A 26 9.74 -6.32 -15.97
N HIS A 27 8.64 -6.44 -15.23
CA HIS A 27 7.47 -5.55 -15.36
C HIS A 27 7.03 -4.90 -14.04
N CYS A 28 7.59 -5.31 -12.90
CA CYS A 28 7.17 -4.86 -11.58
C CYS A 28 8.37 -4.42 -10.73
N GLY A 29 8.42 -3.13 -10.39
CA GLY A 29 9.55 -2.50 -9.70
C GLY A 29 9.61 -2.73 -8.20
N MET A 30 8.52 -3.23 -7.59
CA MET A 30 8.45 -3.46 -6.15
C MET A 30 7.45 -4.58 -5.83
N LEU A 31 7.69 -5.29 -4.73
CA LEU A 31 6.82 -6.38 -4.26
C LEU A 31 6.13 -5.96 -2.95
N LYS A 32 4.84 -6.29 -2.81
CA LYS A 32 4.12 -6.11 -1.55
C LYS A 32 3.94 -7.44 -0.84
N LEU A 33 4.38 -7.50 0.40
CA LEU A 33 4.11 -8.60 1.32
C LEU A 33 3.18 -8.09 2.43
N GLY A 34 1.97 -8.67 2.47
CA GLY A 34 0.95 -8.31 3.46
C GLY A 34 0.98 -9.19 4.72
N LEU A 35 -0.05 -9.02 5.55
CA LEU A 35 -0.23 -9.77 6.79
C LEU A 35 -0.21 -11.30 6.58
N GLU A 36 -0.86 -11.82 5.54
CA GLU A 36 -0.89 -13.27 5.28
C GLU A 36 0.52 -13.87 5.18
N PHE A 37 1.37 -13.27 4.35
CA PHE A 37 2.74 -13.73 4.15
C PHE A 37 3.60 -13.51 5.40
N TYR A 38 3.53 -12.31 5.99
CA TYR A 38 4.39 -11.93 7.11
C TYR A 38 4.05 -12.70 8.39
N LEU A 39 2.78 -12.96 8.68
CA LEU A 39 2.38 -13.73 9.85
C LEU A 39 2.75 -15.20 9.73
N ALA A 40 2.74 -15.76 8.51
CA ALA A 40 3.15 -17.14 8.27
C ALA A 40 4.67 -17.35 8.31
N ASN A 41 5.45 -16.38 7.79
CA ASN A 41 6.87 -16.61 7.50
C ASN A 41 7.83 -15.63 8.23
N GLY A 42 7.30 -14.55 8.78
CA GLY A 42 8.05 -13.52 9.49
C GLY A 42 9.17 -12.87 8.67
N ALA A 43 10.11 -12.27 9.39
CA ALA A 43 11.30 -11.63 8.82
C ALA A 43 12.17 -12.59 7.98
N ALA A 44 12.19 -13.88 8.32
CA ALA A 44 12.91 -14.89 7.55
C ALA A 44 12.30 -15.05 6.15
N GLY A 45 10.98 -15.15 6.06
CA GLY A 45 10.27 -15.21 4.78
C GLY A 45 10.52 -14.02 3.89
N VAL A 46 10.47 -12.80 4.44
CA VAL A 46 10.67 -11.56 3.66
C VAL A 46 12.04 -11.56 2.96
N ARG A 47 13.10 -12.00 3.65
CA ARG A 47 14.46 -12.06 3.10
C ARG A 47 14.65 -13.09 1.98
N LEU A 48 13.72 -14.03 1.81
CA LEU A 48 13.85 -15.15 0.87
C LEU A 48 13.21 -14.89 -0.50
N ILE A 49 12.45 -13.80 -0.64
CA ILE A 49 11.62 -13.60 -1.83
C ILE A 49 12.44 -13.07 -3.01
N ASP A 50 13.08 -11.91 -2.87
CA ASP A 50 13.73 -11.20 -3.97
C ASP A 50 14.57 -10.01 -3.43
N ASP A 51 15.52 -9.53 -4.22
CA ASP A 51 16.37 -8.37 -3.87
C ASP A 51 15.71 -7.01 -4.23
N ARG A 52 14.57 -7.01 -4.93
CA ARG A 52 13.82 -5.79 -5.24
C ARG A 52 13.33 -5.09 -3.97
N PRO A 53 13.04 -3.78 -4.07
CA PRO A 53 12.32 -3.06 -3.03
C PRO A 53 11.07 -3.83 -2.56
N VAL A 54 10.85 -3.82 -1.24
CA VAL A 54 9.70 -4.44 -0.61
C VAL A 54 8.82 -3.38 0.04
N PHE A 55 7.52 -3.45 -0.24
CA PHE A 55 6.47 -2.81 0.51
C PHE A 55 5.92 -3.80 1.56
N LEU A 56 6.21 -3.55 2.84
CA LEU A 56 5.61 -4.28 3.96
C LEU A 56 4.27 -3.65 4.37
N ASP A 57 3.19 -4.34 3.99
CA ASP A 57 1.81 -3.90 4.17
C ASP A 57 1.19 -4.49 5.46
N LEU A 58 1.74 -4.11 6.60
CA LEU A 58 1.39 -4.65 7.93
C LEU A 58 0.35 -3.82 8.69
N LYS A 59 0.02 -2.62 8.18
CA LYS A 59 -0.98 -1.70 8.73
C LYS A 59 -0.89 -1.56 10.27
N LEU A 60 0.30 -1.26 10.78
CA LEU A 60 0.55 -1.13 12.22
C LEU A 60 -0.46 -0.17 12.88
N HIS A 61 -1.10 -0.61 13.96
CA HIS A 61 -2.15 0.13 14.65
C HIS A 61 -2.25 -0.32 16.10
N ASP A 62 -1.65 0.46 17.00
CA ASP A 62 -1.59 0.18 18.44
C ASP A 62 -1.24 1.50 19.17
N ILE A 63 -0.99 1.48 20.48
CA ILE A 63 -0.48 2.64 21.19
C ILE A 63 0.90 3.07 20.65
N PRO A 64 1.30 4.35 20.79
CA PRO A 64 2.52 4.88 20.17
C PRO A 64 3.79 4.08 20.45
N ASN A 65 4.00 3.64 21.69
CA ASN A 65 5.18 2.86 22.07
C ASN A 65 5.25 1.50 21.36
N THR A 66 4.11 0.80 21.24
CA THR A 66 4.04 -0.51 20.57
C THR A 66 4.33 -0.37 19.08
N VAL A 67 3.74 0.64 18.42
CA VAL A 67 4.01 0.88 16.99
C VAL A 67 5.46 1.26 16.76
N ALA A 68 6.04 2.14 17.58
CA ALA A 68 7.46 2.46 17.50
C ALA A 68 8.36 1.22 17.69
N GLY A 69 8.00 0.32 18.61
CA GLY A 69 8.65 -0.98 18.78
C GLY A 69 8.55 -1.87 17.54
N GLY A 70 7.36 -1.96 16.95
CA GLY A 70 7.11 -2.70 15.71
C GLY A 70 7.94 -2.15 14.54
N VAL A 71 7.99 -0.82 14.38
CA VAL A 71 8.85 -0.17 13.36
C VAL A 71 10.30 -0.58 13.55
N ARG A 72 10.87 -0.44 14.76
CA ARG A 72 12.26 -0.83 15.05
C ARG A 72 12.54 -2.30 14.72
N ALA A 73 11.60 -3.19 15.00
CA ALA A 73 11.75 -4.62 14.71
C ALA A 73 11.81 -4.93 13.20
N ILE A 74 11.21 -4.06 12.37
CA ILE A 74 11.15 -4.23 10.91
C ILE A 74 12.33 -3.56 10.20
N LEU A 75 12.97 -2.54 10.79
CA LEU A 75 14.08 -1.80 10.16
C LEU A 75 15.22 -2.69 9.60
N PRO A 76 15.62 -3.82 10.24
CA PRO A 76 16.65 -4.70 9.67
C PRO A 76 16.27 -5.36 8.34
N LEU A 77 14.99 -5.32 7.94
CA LEU A 77 14.52 -5.78 6.64
C LEU A 77 14.65 -4.71 5.54
N ALA A 78 14.98 -3.47 5.92
CA ALA A 78 15.11 -2.31 5.04
C ALA A 78 13.96 -2.18 4.01
N PRO A 79 12.68 -2.23 4.43
CA PRO A 79 11.58 -2.11 3.48
C PRO A 79 11.54 -0.71 2.87
N HIS A 80 11.16 -0.62 1.60
CA HIS A 80 10.97 0.67 0.92
C HIS A 80 9.73 1.40 1.46
N PHE A 81 8.63 0.65 1.63
CA PHE A 81 7.39 1.15 2.21
C PHE A 81 6.97 0.34 3.43
N LEU A 82 6.46 1.01 4.45
CA LEU A 82 5.81 0.40 5.61
C LEU A 82 4.49 1.10 5.89
N THR A 83 3.41 0.34 6.02
CA THR A 83 2.09 0.90 6.35
C THR A 83 1.79 0.95 7.84
N LEU A 84 1.06 1.98 8.23
CA LEU A 84 0.38 2.14 9.52
C LEU A 84 -1.03 2.71 9.30
N HIS A 85 -1.92 2.59 10.29
CA HIS A 85 -3.26 3.18 10.18
C HIS A 85 -3.28 4.65 10.62
N ALA A 86 -3.82 5.54 9.77
CA ALA A 86 -4.01 6.94 10.13
C ALA A 86 -4.96 7.13 11.33
N SER A 87 -5.90 6.19 11.51
CA SER A 87 -6.86 6.18 12.62
C SER A 87 -6.21 5.99 14.00
N GLY A 88 -4.95 5.55 14.06
CA GLY A 88 -4.20 5.48 15.32
C GLY A 88 -3.79 6.85 15.89
N GLY A 89 -4.01 7.93 15.12
CA GLY A 89 -3.81 9.30 15.57
C GLY A 89 -2.38 9.81 15.44
N GLY A 90 -2.22 11.13 15.50
CA GLY A 90 -0.95 11.81 15.21
C GLY A 90 0.20 11.38 16.13
N ALA A 91 -0.07 11.13 17.41
CA ALA A 91 0.94 10.68 18.36
C ALA A 91 1.54 9.30 17.99
N MET A 92 0.70 8.37 17.50
CA MET A 92 1.17 7.06 17.05
C MET A 92 2.05 7.18 15.80
N ILE A 93 1.64 8.01 14.85
CA ILE A 93 2.36 8.24 13.59
C ILE A 93 3.70 8.94 13.86
N ALA A 94 3.71 9.96 14.71
CA ALA A 94 4.93 10.67 15.10
C ALA A 94 5.93 9.74 15.79
N ALA A 95 5.47 8.86 16.69
CA ALA A 95 6.33 7.87 17.33
C ALA A 95 6.87 6.82 16.32
N ALA A 96 6.05 6.42 15.34
CA ALA A 96 6.49 5.55 14.24
C ALA A 96 7.57 6.24 13.38
N ARG A 97 7.39 7.54 13.08
CA ARG A 97 8.34 8.36 12.34
C ARG A 97 9.67 8.48 13.07
N GLU A 98 9.65 8.85 14.34
CA GLU A 98 10.85 8.94 15.18
C GLU A 98 11.61 7.61 15.22
N ALA A 99 10.89 6.49 15.40
CA ALA A 99 11.49 5.16 15.36
C ALA A 99 12.15 4.87 14.00
N ALA A 100 11.51 5.22 12.89
CA ALA A 100 12.03 5.00 11.55
C ALA A 100 13.30 5.83 11.25
N GLU A 101 13.41 7.05 11.78
CA GLU A 101 14.58 7.92 11.60
C GLU A 101 15.88 7.29 12.13
N THR A 102 15.81 6.32 13.04
CA THR A 102 17.00 5.58 13.51
C THR A 102 17.73 4.80 12.41
N ALA A 103 17.07 4.53 11.27
CA ALA A 103 17.69 3.92 10.09
C ALA A 103 18.38 4.95 9.15
N GLY A 104 18.32 6.25 9.47
CA GLY A 104 18.95 7.31 8.68
C GLY A 104 18.44 7.34 7.22
N PRO A 105 19.33 7.51 6.22
CA PRO A 105 18.94 7.54 4.80
C PRO A 105 18.23 6.27 4.31
N GLY A 106 18.40 5.14 5.01
CA GLY A 106 17.74 3.87 4.71
C GLY A 106 16.37 3.69 5.37
N ARG A 107 15.81 4.75 5.99
CA ARG A 107 14.50 4.65 6.65
C ARG A 107 13.40 4.24 5.66
N PRO A 108 12.44 3.41 6.07
CA PRO A 108 11.27 3.16 5.26
C PRO A 108 10.45 4.43 5.10
N ARG A 109 9.76 4.53 3.97
CA ARG A 109 8.73 5.54 3.79
C ARG A 109 7.43 5.05 4.43
N LEU A 110 6.89 5.86 5.34
CA LEU A 110 5.71 5.53 6.11
C LEU A 110 4.45 5.92 5.34
N LEU A 111 3.62 4.93 5.02
CA LEU A 111 2.35 5.14 4.32
C LEU A 111 1.18 4.98 5.29
N ALA A 112 0.40 6.04 5.46
CA ALA A 112 -0.76 6.01 6.33
C ALA A 112 -2.00 5.52 5.57
N VAL A 113 -2.55 4.39 6.01
CA VAL A 113 -3.83 3.87 5.52
C VAL A 113 -4.94 4.76 6.05
N THR A 114 -5.69 5.39 5.14
CA THR A 114 -6.81 6.28 5.49
C THR A 114 -8.06 5.47 5.83
N VAL A 115 -9.03 5.37 4.92
CA VAL A 115 -10.19 4.50 5.04
C VAL A 115 -9.96 3.25 4.19
N LEU A 116 -10.23 2.07 4.73
CA LEU A 116 -10.12 0.83 3.97
C LEU A 116 -11.08 0.87 2.78
N THR A 117 -10.66 0.35 1.62
CA THR A 117 -11.48 0.33 0.40
C THR A 117 -12.79 -0.47 0.55
N SER A 118 -12.87 -1.30 1.59
CA SER A 118 -14.05 -2.06 2.01
C SER A 118 -15.05 -1.28 2.88
N PHE A 119 -14.71 -0.07 3.36
CA PHE A 119 -15.59 0.73 4.22
C PHE A 119 -16.45 1.69 3.40
N ASP A 120 -17.76 1.59 3.59
CA ASP A 120 -18.74 2.56 3.12
C ASP A 120 -19.20 3.51 4.25
N ALA A 121 -20.22 4.32 3.96
CA ALA A 121 -20.75 5.27 4.92
C ALA A 121 -21.38 4.57 6.13
N GLU A 122 -22.01 3.41 5.94
CA GLU A 122 -22.64 2.64 7.01
C GLU A 122 -21.57 2.03 7.93
N ALA A 123 -20.54 1.40 7.36
CA ALA A 123 -19.43 0.85 8.12
C ALA A 123 -18.69 1.92 8.94
N LEU A 124 -18.49 3.12 8.38
CA LEU A 124 -17.91 4.24 9.13
C LEU A 124 -18.83 4.71 10.26
N HIS A 125 -20.12 4.85 9.99
CA HIS A 125 -21.09 5.26 11.00
C HIS A 125 -21.16 4.26 12.16
N ALA A 126 -21.11 2.96 11.88
CA ALA A 126 -21.09 1.90 12.89
C ALA A 126 -19.89 2.00 13.85
N THR A 127 -18.80 2.65 13.43
CA THR A 127 -17.61 2.91 14.27
C THR A 127 -17.61 4.31 14.91
N GLY A 128 -18.71 5.05 14.83
CA GLY A 128 -18.85 6.40 15.39
C GLY A 128 -18.27 7.51 14.49
N VAL A 129 -17.91 7.21 13.24
CA VAL A 129 -17.39 8.21 12.30
C VAL A 129 -18.53 8.80 11.46
N ALA A 130 -18.82 10.08 11.69
CA ALA A 130 -19.78 10.84 10.90
C ALA A 130 -19.12 11.51 9.67
N GLY A 131 -19.93 11.87 8.66
CA GLY A 131 -19.48 12.66 7.49
C GLY A 131 -19.09 11.85 6.25
N GLY A 132 -19.11 10.53 6.36
CA GLY A 132 -18.87 9.60 5.25
C GLY A 132 -17.40 9.49 4.79
N PRO A 133 -17.12 8.62 3.81
CA PRO A 133 -15.74 8.27 3.41
C PRO A 133 -14.93 9.47 2.96
N ARG A 134 -15.50 10.34 2.10
CA ARG A 134 -14.80 11.51 1.56
C ARG A 134 -14.27 12.44 2.66
N GLN A 135 -15.10 12.80 3.63
CA GLN A 135 -14.69 13.71 4.70
C GLN A 135 -13.66 13.05 5.62
N GLN A 136 -13.85 11.77 5.94
CA GLN A 136 -12.94 11.05 6.82
C GLN A 136 -11.57 10.83 6.18
N VAL A 137 -11.51 10.48 4.90
CA VAL A 137 -10.25 10.32 4.15
C VAL A 137 -9.43 11.61 4.19
N LEU A 138 -10.04 12.76 3.88
CA LEU A 138 -9.33 14.05 3.93
C LEU A 138 -8.84 14.40 5.34
N ARG A 139 -9.66 14.12 6.36
CA ARG A 139 -9.29 14.35 7.77
C ARG A 139 -8.07 13.51 8.17
N LEU A 140 -8.13 12.21 7.89
CA LEU A 140 -7.05 11.27 8.22
C LEU A 140 -5.78 11.56 7.41
N ALA A 141 -5.92 11.93 6.14
CA ALA A 141 -4.81 12.29 5.28
C ALA A 141 -4.02 13.48 5.84
N ARG A 142 -4.70 14.58 6.19
CA ARG A 142 -4.07 15.76 6.79
C ARG A 142 -3.38 15.42 8.11
N LEU A 143 -4.11 14.76 9.02
CA LEU A 143 -3.57 14.33 10.31
C LEU A 143 -2.30 13.48 10.16
N ALA A 144 -2.28 12.56 9.20
CA ALA A 144 -1.15 11.68 9.00
C ALA A 144 0.09 12.41 8.45
N LEU A 145 -0.11 13.30 7.48
CA LEU A 145 0.96 14.09 6.88
C LEU A 145 1.54 15.09 7.88
N ASP A 146 0.68 15.78 8.64
CA ASP A 146 1.10 16.70 9.71
C ASP A 146 1.90 15.97 10.80
N ALA A 147 1.61 14.69 11.03
CA ALA A 147 2.33 13.84 11.99
C ALA A 147 3.59 13.17 11.41
N GLY A 148 3.93 13.42 10.15
CA GLY A 148 5.19 12.99 9.54
C GLY A 148 5.13 11.70 8.71
N ALA A 149 3.94 11.23 8.30
CA ALA A 149 3.83 10.21 7.26
C ALA A 149 4.35 10.76 5.91
N ASP A 150 4.97 9.90 5.09
CA ASP A 150 5.51 10.28 3.78
C ASP A 150 4.46 10.17 2.66
N GLY A 151 3.36 9.48 2.92
CA GLY A 151 2.30 9.23 1.95
C GLY A 151 1.10 8.51 2.54
N LEU A 152 0.17 8.18 1.65
CA LEU A 152 -1.14 7.65 1.98
C LEU A 152 -1.43 6.39 1.16
N VAL A 153 -2.14 5.45 1.79
CA VAL A 153 -2.87 4.39 1.09
C VAL A 153 -4.34 4.80 1.03
N CYS A 154 -4.90 4.84 -0.18
CA CYS A 154 -6.26 5.32 -0.45
C CYS A 154 -6.95 4.55 -1.59
N SER A 155 -8.27 4.67 -1.70
CA SER A 155 -9.04 4.12 -2.81
C SER A 155 -8.72 4.84 -4.13
N PRO A 156 -8.82 4.17 -5.29
CA PRO A 156 -8.67 4.84 -6.58
C PRO A 156 -9.64 6.02 -6.78
N HIS A 157 -10.83 6.00 -6.18
CA HIS A 157 -11.79 7.11 -6.30
C HIS A 157 -11.44 8.35 -5.44
N GLU A 158 -10.45 8.23 -4.54
CA GLU A 158 -10.03 9.31 -3.65
C GLU A 158 -8.81 10.08 -4.19
N VAL A 159 -8.12 9.53 -5.20
CA VAL A 159 -6.84 10.06 -5.71
C VAL A 159 -6.96 11.50 -6.18
N ALA A 160 -7.90 11.79 -7.09
CA ALA A 160 -8.06 13.13 -7.65
C ALA A 160 -8.41 14.18 -6.56
N MET A 161 -9.26 13.78 -5.60
CA MET A 161 -9.63 14.65 -4.47
C MET A 161 -8.45 14.91 -3.54
N LEU A 162 -7.63 13.88 -3.27
CA LEU A 162 -6.43 14.02 -2.43
C LEU A 162 -5.40 14.91 -3.12
N ARG A 163 -5.24 14.80 -4.44
CA ARG A 163 -4.38 15.69 -5.22
C ARG A 163 -4.85 17.14 -5.18
N ASP A 164 -6.13 17.38 -5.38
CA ASP A 164 -6.71 18.73 -5.26
C ASP A 164 -6.48 19.32 -3.87
N ALA A 165 -6.64 18.52 -2.81
CA ALA A 165 -6.55 19.00 -1.43
C ALA A 165 -5.13 19.11 -0.86
N LEU A 166 -4.16 18.32 -1.37
CA LEU A 166 -2.83 18.12 -0.75
C LEU A 166 -1.67 18.36 -1.72
N GLY A 167 -1.95 18.51 -3.01
CA GLY A 167 -0.96 18.63 -4.08
C GLY A 167 -0.16 17.35 -4.34
N ASP A 168 1.00 17.52 -4.97
CA ASP A 168 1.86 16.42 -5.43
C ASP A 168 2.87 15.94 -4.38
N GLY A 169 2.90 16.57 -3.20
CA GLY A 169 3.89 16.27 -2.16
C GLY A 169 3.78 14.83 -1.60
N PRO A 170 2.59 14.38 -1.15
CA PRO A 170 2.42 13.04 -0.61
C PRO A 170 2.49 11.94 -1.67
N GLU A 171 3.05 10.78 -1.33
CA GLU A 171 2.85 9.57 -2.13
C GLU A 171 1.42 9.08 -2.00
N LEU A 172 0.78 8.78 -3.12
CA LEU A 172 -0.49 8.07 -3.17
C LEU A 172 -0.25 6.67 -3.70
N VAL A 173 -0.38 5.69 -2.81
CA VAL A 173 -0.29 4.26 -3.11
C VAL A 173 -1.70 3.68 -3.14
N VAL A 174 -2.09 3.16 -4.29
CA VAL A 174 -3.49 2.89 -4.62
C VAL A 174 -3.71 1.39 -4.87
N PRO A 175 -4.27 0.64 -3.90
CA PRO A 175 -4.76 -0.71 -4.12
C PRO A 175 -6.11 -0.72 -4.85
N GLY A 176 -6.69 -1.91 -5.04
CA GLY A 176 -8.02 -2.04 -5.65
C GLY A 176 -8.04 -1.83 -7.17
N ILE A 177 -6.87 -1.89 -7.82
CA ILE A 177 -6.77 -1.74 -9.27
C ILE A 177 -7.22 -3.03 -9.97
N ARG A 178 -7.96 -2.87 -11.06
CA ARG A 178 -8.50 -3.96 -11.88
C ARG A 178 -8.34 -3.61 -13.37
N PRO A 179 -7.48 -4.32 -14.11
CA PRO A 179 -7.44 -4.21 -15.56
C PRO A 179 -8.80 -4.56 -16.17
N ALA A 180 -9.10 -3.97 -17.32
CA ALA A 180 -10.33 -4.27 -18.06
C ALA A 180 -10.47 -5.78 -18.31
N GLY A 181 -11.66 -6.33 -18.04
CA GLY A 181 -11.94 -7.77 -18.22
C GLY A 181 -11.52 -8.70 -17.07
N SER A 182 -11.01 -8.17 -15.94
CA SER A 182 -10.68 -8.97 -14.75
C SER A 182 -11.86 -9.13 -13.77
N ASP A 183 -11.92 -10.25 -13.04
CA ASP A 183 -12.95 -10.51 -12.03
C ASP A 183 -12.91 -9.52 -10.85
N LYS A 184 -14.08 -9.11 -10.37
CA LYS A 184 -14.21 -8.09 -9.31
C LYS A 184 -13.74 -8.57 -7.92
N GLY A 185 -14.04 -9.81 -7.54
CA GLY A 185 -13.65 -10.36 -6.24
C GLY A 185 -14.31 -9.63 -5.06
N ASP A 186 -13.56 -9.40 -3.97
CA ASP A 186 -14.02 -8.71 -2.73
C ASP A 186 -13.86 -7.16 -2.78
N GLN A 187 -13.35 -6.60 -3.88
CA GLN A 187 -13.08 -5.17 -3.98
C GLN A 187 -14.31 -4.45 -4.55
N VAL A 188 -14.87 -3.54 -3.77
CA VAL A 188 -16.11 -2.82 -4.10
C VAL A 188 -15.87 -1.54 -4.93
N ARG A 189 -14.66 -0.96 -4.82
CA ARG A 189 -14.28 0.34 -5.41
C ARG A 189 -13.02 0.23 -6.25
N THR A 190 -13.16 -0.13 -7.53
CA THR A 190 -12.05 -0.45 -8.44
C THR A 190 -11.95 0.53 -9.61
N MET A 191 -10.75 0.67 -10.16
CA MET A 191 -10.43 1.52 -11.30
C MET A 191 -9.38 0.82 -12.17
N THR A 192 -9.35 1.13 -13.46
CA THR A 192 -8.29 0.62 -14.36
C THR A 192 -6.93 1.24 -14.02
N PRO A 193 -5.81 0.59 -14.38
CA PRO A 193 -4.49 1.15 -14.18
C PRO A 193 -4.31 2.55 -14.79
N GLY A 194 -4.75 2.75 -16.04
CA GLY A 194 -4.62 4.01 -16.76
C GLY A 194 -5.44 5.14 -16.13
N GLU A 195 -6.68 4.86 -15.71
CA GLU A 195 -7.51 5.85 -14.99
C GLU A 195 -6.89 6.27 -13.65
N ALA A 196 -6.34 5.32 -12.89
CA ALA A 196 -5.72 5.63 -11.59
C ALA A 196 -4.42 6.44 -11.75
N ALA A 197 -3.63 6.13 -12.79
CA ALA A 197 -2.46 6.91 -13.15
C ALA A 197 -2.85 8.34 -13.56
N ALA A 198 -3.85 8.48 -14.43
CA ALA A 198 -4.37 9.79 -14.87
C ALA A 198 -4.96 10.61 -13.70
N ALA A 199 -5.56 9.96 -12.70
CA ALA A 199 -6.04 10.61 -11.49
C ALA A 199 -4.91 11.12 -10.57
N GLY A 200 -3.65 10.71 -10.81
CA GLY A 200 -2.47 11.18 -10.09
C GLY A 200 -1.87 10.19 -9.08
N ALA A 201 -2.13 8.89 -9.22
CA ALA A 201 -1.50 7.88 -8.37
C ALA A 201 0.02 7.79 -8.60
N ASN A 202 0.81 7.67 -7.53
CA ASN A 202 2.24 7.39 -7.67
C ASN A 202 2.50 5.90 -7.87
N TRP A 203 1.75 5.05 -7.16
CA TRP A 203 1.92 3.60 -7.19
C TRP A 203 0.59 2.88 -7.23
N LEU A 204 0.52 1.82 -8.03
CA LEU A 204 -0.62 0.93 -8.10
C LEU A 204 -0.29 -0.42 -7.46
N VAL A 205 -1.11 -0.87 -6.53
CA VAL A 205 -0.99 -2.22 -5.93
C VAL A 205 -1.98 -3.16 -6.61
N VAL A 206 -1.44 -4.19 -7.28
CA VAL A 206 -2.22 -5.20 -7.99
C VAL A 206 -1.89 -6.60 -7.46
N GLY A 207 -2.90 -7.31 -6.97
CA GLY A 207 -2.77 -8.68 -6.45
C GLY A 207 -3.27 -9.73 -7.45
N ARG A 208 -4.44 -10.30 -7.15
CA ARG A 208 -5.08 -11.37 -7.95
C ARG A 208 -5.08 -11.17 -9.48
N PRO A 209 -5.28 -9.97 -10.04
CA PRO A 209 -5.18 -9.80 -11.50
C PRO A 209 -3.81 -10.22 -12.09
N ILE A 210 -2.75 -10.20 -11.28
CA ILE A 210 -1.42 -10.71 -11.64
C ILE A 210 -1.25 -12.16 -11.15
N THR A 211 -1.39 -12.40 -9.84
CA THR A 211 -1.04 -13.69 -9.23
C THR A 211 -2.00 -14.83 -9.54
N GLY A 212 -3.26 -14.49 -9.87
CA GLY A 212 -4.29 -15.45 -10.30
C GLY A 212 -4.39 -15.63 -11.81
N ALA A 213 -3.62 -14.89 -12.61
CA ALA A 213 -3.61 -15.04 -14.06
C ALA A 213 -2.92 -16.35 -14.48
N ALA A 214 -3.35 -16.94 -15.59
CA ALA A 214 -2.70 -18.11 -16.18
C ALA A 214 -1.23 -17.84 -16.53
N ASN A 215 -0.89 -16.58 -16.85
CA ASN A 215 0.47 -16.12 -17.04
C ASN A 215 0.69 -14.79 -16.29
N PRO A 216 1.23 -14.83 -15.06
CA PRO A 216 1.47 -13.63 -14.26
C PRO A 216 2.41 -12.61 -14.92
N ALA A 217 3.41 -13.08 -15.67
CA ALA A 217 4.34 -12.21 -16.38
C ALA A 217 3.63 -11.39 -17.46
N ALA A 218 2.80 -12.05 -18.28
CA ALA A 218 2.01 -11.39 -19.32
C ALA A 218 0.98 -10.40 -18.72
N ALA A 219 0.33 -10.76 -17.61
CA ALA A 219 -0.59 -9.88 -16.91
C ALA A 219 0.13 -8.61 -16.38
N ALA A 220 1.28 -8.76 -15.75
CA ALA A 220 2.09 -7.63 -15.29
C ALA A 220 2.59 -6.77 -16.47
N ALA A 221 3.01 -7.39 -17.58
CA ALA A 221 3.44 -6.69 -18.79
C ALA A 221 2.32 -5.81 -19.38
N ALA A 222 1.10 -6.34 -19.46
CA ALA A 222 -0.06 -5.61 -19.98
C ALA A 222 -0.38 -4.37 -19.13
N ILE A 223 -0.37 -4.51 -17.81
CA ILE A 223 -0.58 -3.38 -16.88
C ILE A 223 0.53 -2.34 -17.06
N GLN A 224 1.79 -2.78 -17.13
CA GLN A 224 2.92 -1.88 -17.30
C GLN A 224 2.90 -1.14 -18.64
N ALA A 225 2.40 -1.79 -19.70
CA ALA A 225 2.19 -1.16 -21.00
C ALA A 225 1.09 -0.09 -20.94
N GLU A 226 -0.02 -0.36 -20.25
CA GLU A 226 -1.09 0.61 -20.01
C GLU A 226 -0.59 1.84 -19.23
N LEU A 227 0.30 1.66 -18.24
CA LEU A 227 0.92 2.75 -17.48
C LEU A 227 2.01 3.51 -18.25
N ALA A 228 2.43 3.03 -19.41
CA ALA A 228 3.44 3.67 -20.25
C ALA A 228 2.83 4.44 -21.43
N ALA A 229 1.53 4.28 -21.68
CA ALA A 229 0.77 5.01 -22.69
C ALA A 229 0.42 6.42 -22.20
#